data_AF-A0A2D5IVC4-F1
#
_entry.id   AF-A0A2D5IVC4-F1
#
_cell.length_a   1.000
_cell.length_b   1.000
_cell.length_c   1.000
_cell.angle_alpha   90.00
_cell.angle_beta   90.00
_cell.angle_gamma   90.00
#
_symmetry.space_group_name_H-M   'P 1'
#
loop_
_entity.id
_entity.type
_entity.pdbx_description
1 polymer ?
#
loop_
_entity_poly.entity_id
_entity_poly.type
_entity_poly.pdbx_seq_one_letter_code
_entity_poly.pdbx_strand_id
1 'polypeptide(L)' 'MAERLADGHVTISNGIWRETFPEDQREIWIDWYDRMFGQYGYDGYRDLAAALRSLDPETE' A
#
# COMPACT_ATOMS: atom_id res chain seq x y z
N MET A 1 -7.53 2.00 0.84
CA MET A 1 -7.73 0.94 1.85
C MET A 1 -6.67 -0.14 1.66
N ALA A 2 -6.04 -0.61 2.73
CA ALA A 2 -5.09 -1.71 2.69
C ALA A 2 -5.47 -2.75 3.74
N GLU A 3 -5.31 -4.03 3.42
CA GLU A 3 -5.74 -5.17 4.24
C GLU A 3 -4.71 -6.29 4.17
N ARG A 4 -4.42 -6.93 5.29
CA ARG A 4 -3.56 -8.12 5.37
C ARG A 4 -4.38 -9.39 5.13
N LEU A 5 -3.82 -10.28 4.33
CA LEU A 5 -4.34 -11.61 4.07
C LEU A 5 -3.63 -12.61 5.00
N ALA A 6 -4.35 -13.66 5.40
CA ALA A 6 -3.84 -14.72 6.28
C ALA A 6 -2.63 -15.49 5.70
N ASP A 7 -2.38 -15.36 4.40
CA ASP A 7 -1.27 -15.98 3.67
C ASP A 7 0.03 -15.14 3.72
N GLY A 8 0.09 -14.10 4.56
CA GLY A 8 1.26 -13.19 4.63
C GLY A 8 1.36 -12.20 3.47
N HIS A 9 0.25 -12.00 2.75
CA HIS A 9 0.13 -11.03 1.68
C HIS A 9 -0.65 -9.79 2.15
N VAL A 10 -0.42 -8.66 1.51
CA VAL A 10 -1.16 -7.42 1.71
C VAL A 10 -1.89 -7.11 0.40
N THR A 11 -3.19 -6.84 0.49
CA THR A 11 -3.95 -6.27 -0.62
C THR A 11 -4.20 -4.79 -0.35
N ILE A 12 -4.07 -3.96 -1.37
CA ILE A 12 -4.39 -2.54 -1.31
C ILE A 12 -5.39 -2.21 -2.39
N SER A 13 -6.26 -1.25 -2.12
CA SER A 13 -7.30 -0.82 -3.05
C SER A 13 -7.57 0.68 -2.88
N ASN A 14 -7.61 1.43 -3.98
CA ASN A 14 -8.05 2.84 -3.99
C ASN A 14 -9.28 3.06 -4.88
N GLY A 15 -10.18 2.06 -4.93
CA GLY A 15 -11.42 2.09 -5.73
C GLY A 15 -11.23 1.92 -7.24
N ILE A 16 -10.10 2.38 -7.79
CA ILE A 16 -9.76 2.25 -9.22
C ILE A 16 -8.80 1.07 -9.46
N TRP A 17 -7.89 0.84 -8.52
CA TRP A 17 -6.83 -0.16 -8.62
C TRP A 17 -6.88 -1.04 -7.37
N ARG A 18 -6.60 -2.33 -7.54
CA ARG A 18 -6.37 -3.28 -6.46
C ARG A 18 -5.10 -4.07 -6.77
N GLU A 19 -4.18 -4.13 -5.81
CA GLU A 19 -2.93 -4.87 -5.94
C GLU A 19 -2.73 -5.75 -4.71
N THR A 20 -2.14 -6.92 -4.91
CA THR A 20 -1.80 -7.86 -3.83
C THR A 20 -0.32 -8.23 -3.95
N PHE A 21 0.41 -8.10 -2.84
CA PHE A 21 1.85 -8.36 -2.78
C PHE A 21 2.23 -8.93 -1.41
N PRO A 22 3.37 -9.62 -1.28
CA PRO A 22 3.82 -10.12 0.01
C PRO A 22 4.12 -8.98 0.99
N GLU A 23 3.83 -9.20 2.28
CA GLU A 23 4.03 -8.19 3.32
C GLU A 23 5.47 -7.67 3.40
N ASP A 24 6.46 -8.53 3.16
CA ASP A 24 7.89 -8.14 3.09
C ASP A 24 8.16 -7.00 2.11
N GLN A 25 7.32 -6.84 1.08
CA GLN A 25 7.48 -5.77 0.10
C GLN A 25 6.71 -4.50 0.46
N ARG A 26 5.98 -4.46 1.58
CA ARG A 26 5.17 -3.31 2.01
C ARG A 26 5.99 -2.02 2.03
N GLU A 27 7.19 -2.04 2.60
CA GLU A 27 8.06 -0.86 2.66
C GLU A 27 8.56 -0.43 1.27
N ILE A 28 8.87 -1.40 0.40
CA ILE A 28 9.28 -1.16 -0.99
C ILE A 28 8.15 -0.49 -1.77
N TRP A 29 6.91 -0.97 -1.61
CA TRP A 29 5.73 -0.39 -2.24
C TRP A 29 5.44 1.03 -1.73
N ILE A 30 5.57 1.27 -0.42
CA ILE A 30 5.43 2.61 0.15
C ILE A 30 6.43 3.58 -0.49
N ASP A 31 7.71 3.21 -0.60
CA ASP A 31 8.74 4.04 -1.23
C ASP A 31 8.46 4.25 -2.73
N TRP A 32 8.02 3.19 -3.43
CA TRP A 32 7.66 3.27 -4.84
C TRP A 32 6.50 4.25 -5.08
N TYR A 33 5.43 4.17 -4.28
CA TYR A 33 4.31 5.09 -4.38
C TYR A 33 4.70 6.54 -4.08
N ASP A 34 5.60 6.77 -3.11
CA ASP A 34 6.12 8.11 -2.81
C ASP A 34 6.90 8.70 -4.00
N ARG A 35 7.76 7.89 -4.64
CA ARG A 35 8.47 8.27 -5.87
C ARG A 35 7.50 8.53 -7.03
N MET A 36 6.50 7.68 -7.22
CA MET A 36 5.50 7.85 -8.27
C MET A 36 4.66 9.10 -8.05
N PHE A 37 4.32 9.44 -6.81
CA PHE A 37 3.71 10.71 -6.48
C PHE A 37 4.63 11.88 -6.86
N GLY A 38 5.91 11.82 -6.54
CA GLY A 38 6.89 12.85 -6.93
C GLY A 38 7.05 13.01 -8.45
N GLN A 39 6.92 11.92 -9.21
CA GLN A 39 7.09 11.94 -10.67
C GLN A 39 5.80 12.33 -11.43
N TYR A 40 4.64 11.84 -10.99
CA TYR A 40 3.37 11.99 -11.71
C TYR A 40 2.40 12.96 -11.04
N GLY A 41 2.61 13.31 -9.77
CA GLY A 41 1.74 14.22 -9.00
C GLY A 41 0.35 13.67 -8.72
N TYR A 42 0.13 12.36 -8.88
CA TYR A 42 -1.19 11.75 -8.68
C TYR A 42 -1.41 11.41 -7.21
N ASP A 43 -2.35 12.11 -6.56
CA ASP A 43 -2.68 11.94 -5.14
C ASP A 43 -3.08 10.50 -4.76
N GLY A 44 -3.56 9.71 -5.72
CA GLY A 44 -3.89 8.30 -5.47
C GLY A 44 -2.68 7.47 -5.03
N TYR A 45 -1.46 7.80 -5.46
CA TYR A 45 -0.25 7.14 -4.98
C TYR A 45 0.05 7.49 -3.52
N ARG A 46 -0.15 8.75 -3.14
CA ARG A 46 0.01 9.18 -1.74
C ARG A 46 -1.02 8.51 -0.83
N ASP A 47 -2.26 8.36 -1.30
CA ASP A 47 -3.33 7.68 -0.58
C ASP A 47 -3.01 6.19 -0.38
N LEU A 48 -2.48 5.52 -1.41
CA LEU A 48 -2.02 4.13 -1.33
C LEU A 48 -0.85 3.96 -0.35
N ALA A 49 0.15 4.85 -0.41
CA ALA A 49 1.28 4.84 0.53
C ALA A 49 0.81 5.07 1.98
N ALA A 50 -0.13 6.00 2.19
CA ALA A 50 -0.72 6.27 3.49
C ALA A 50 -1.54 5.08 4.02
N ALA A 51 -2.37 4.47 3.17
CA ALA A 51 -3.13 3.28 3.52
C ALA A 51 -2.20 2.12 3.91
N LEU A 52 -1.10 1.95 3.17
CA LEU A 52 -0.07 0.97 3.50
C LEU A 52 0.64 1.29 4.81
N ARG A 53 0.96 2.54 5.12
CA ARG A 53 1.56 2.91 6.42
C ARG A 53 0.58 2.73 7.57
N SER A 54 -0.70 3.00 7.34
CA SER A 54 -1.77 2.88 8.33
C SER A 54 -2.24 1.45 8.59
N LEU A 55 -1.68 0.47 7.88
CA LEU A 55 -1.93 -0.94 8.12
C LEU A 55 -1.26 -1.32 9.45
N ASP A 56 -2.00 -1.25 10.56
CA ASP A 56 -1.50 -1.45 11.92
C ASP A 56 -0.63 -2.73 12.02
N PRO A 57 0.50 -2.70 12.73
CA PRO A 57 1.19 -3.92 13.11
C PRO A 57 0.31 -4.59 14.18
N GLU A 58 -0.34 -5.69 13.81
CA GLU A 58 -0.99 -6.60 14.78
C GLU A 58 -2.29 -6.03 15.37
N THR A 59 -3.42 -6.46 14.81
CA THR A 59 -4.60 -6.67 15.67
C THR A 59 -4.55 -8.15 16.03
N GLU A 60 -4.08 -8.42 17.25
CA GLU A 60 -4.18 -9.71 17.97
C GLU A 60 -5.58 -10.36 17.86
#